data_AF-A0A929NHY4-F1
#
_entry.id   AF-A0A929NHY4-F1
#
_cell.length_a   1.000
_cell.length_b   1.000
_cell.length_c   1.000
_cell.angle_alpha   90.00
_cell.angle_beta   90.00
_cell.angle_gamma   90.00
#
_symmetry.space_group_name_H-M   'P 1'
#
loop_
_entity.id
_entity.type
_entity.pdbx_description
1 polymer ?
#
loop_
_entity_poly.entity_id
_entity_poly.type
_entity_poly.pdbx_seq_one_letter_code
_entity_poly.pdbx_strand_id
1 'polypeptide(L)'
;MDNSKISNLELKYLGGMVGSALGDAIGELAFSHPEKELLLSRIDQLEELIYTDDTAMAIGLAESICKVKGVEQEHLGDTFRRNFEREPWRGYASGPPTIFSLVQRTGTPYT
;
A
#
# COMPACT_ATOMS: atom_id res chain seq x y z
N MET A 1 -2.18 -29.98 -2.93
CA MET A 1 -1.12 -28.95 -2.90
C MET A 1 -0.19 -29.34 -1.78
N ASP A 2 1.07 -29.61 -2.11
CA ASP A 2 2.08 -30.03 -1.15
C ASP A 2 2.35 -28.86 -0.19
N ASN A 3 1.98 -29.00 1.09
CA ASN A 3 2.29 -28.05 2.16
C ASN A 3 3.77 -28.19 2.55
N SER A 4 4.66 -28.10 1.56
CA SER A 4 6.10 -27.98 1.81
C SER A 4 6.30 -26.73 2.65
N LYS A 5 6.64 -26.93 3.94
CA LYS A 5 6.89 -25.94 4.98
C LYS A 5 7.16 -24.53 4.44
N ILE A 6 6.18 -23.64 4.57
CA ILE A 6 6.43 -22.20 4.46
C ILE A 6 7.59 -21.91 5.42
N SER A 7 8.68 -21.38 4.87
CA SER A 7 9.85 -21.04 5.66
C SER A 7 9.51 -19.97 6.69
N ASN A 8 10.30 -19.89 7.77
CA ASN A 8 10.13 -18.84 8.77
C ASN A 8 10.21 -17.43 8.15
N LEU A 9 10.99 -17.26 7.07
CA LEU A 9 11.12 -16.00 6.35
C LEU A 9 9.88 -15.66 5.54
N GLU A 10 9.31 -16.62 4.81
CA GLU A 10 8.06 -16.40 4.08
C GLU A 10 6.91 -16.07 5.03
N LEU A 11 6.80 -16.75 6.18
CA LEU A 11 5.81 -16.42 7.20
C LEU A 11 6.01 -15.00 7.74
N LYS A 12 7.25 -14.60 8.01
CA LYS A 12 7.57 -13.23 8.45
C LYS A 12 7.24 -12.19 7.39
N TYR A 13 7.49 -12.49 6.12
CA TYR A 13 7.18 -11.60 5.02
C TYR A 13 5.66 -11.42 4.86
N LEU A 14 4.91 -12.53 4.83
CA LEU A 14 3.44 -12.50 4.77
C LEU A 14 2.84 -11.76 5.96
N GLY A 15 3.31 -12.06 7.18
CA GLY A 15 2.90 -11.37 8.39
C GLY A 15 3.26 -9.89 8.38
N GLY A 16 4.42 -9.53 7.82
CA GLY A 16 4.82 -8.13 7.63
C GLY A 16 3.91 -7.38 6.68
N MET A 17 3.64 -7.92 5.49
CA MET A 17 2.75 -7.29 4.50
C MET A 17 1.33 -7.13 5.02
N VAL A 18 0.75 -8.19 5.61
CA VAL A 18 -0.61 -8.15 6.18
C VAL A 18 -0.66 -7.25 7.41
N GLY A 19 0.35 -7.34 8.29
CA GLY A 19 0.43 -6.51 9.49
C GLY A 19 0.55 -5.03 9.19
N SER A 20 1.32 -4.65 8.16
CA SER A 20 1.39 -3.27 7.67
C SER A 20 0.04 -2.79 7.15
N ALA A 21 -0.68 -3.61 6.38
CA ALA A 21 -2.00 -3.24 5.88
C ALA A 21 -3.06 -3.10 6.99
N LEU A 22 -3.01 -3.97 8.00
CA LEU A 22 -3.85 -3.85 9.19
C LEU A 22 -3.51 -2.58 9.99
N GLY A 23 -2.22 -2.30 10.17
CA GLY A 23 -1.75 -1.11 10.86
C GLY A 23 -2.17 0.18 10.17
N ASP A 24 -2.08 0.23 8.84
CA ASP A 24 -2.56 1.33 7.99
C ASP A 24 -4.07 1.53 8.18
N ALA A 25 -4.88 0.51 7.90
CA ALA A 25 -6.35 0.63 7.97
C ALA A 25 -6.86 0.98 9.38
N ILE A 26 -6.27 0.40 10.43
CA ILE A 26 -6.64 0.73 11.82
C ILE A 26 -6.11 2.11 12.22
N GLY A 27 -4.90 2.47 11.76
CA GLY A 27 -4.29 3.77 12.02
C GLY A 27 -5.11 4.92 11.45
N GLU A 28 -5.64 4.77 10.23
CA GLU A 28 -6.55 5.73 9.62
C GLU A 28 -7.83 5.92 10.46
N LEU A 29 -8.43 4.81 10.93
CA LEU A 29 -9.59 4.89 11.83
C LEU A 29 -9.28 5.59 13.15
N ALA A 30 -8.09 5.34 13.70
CA ALA A 30 -7.62 5.94 14.95
C ALA A 30 -7.43 7.46 14.83
N PHE A 31 -7.13 7.97 13.64
CA PHE A 31 -7.04 9.41 13.39
C PHE A 31 -8.38 10.12 13.66
N SER A 32 -9.49 9.45 13.35
CA SER A 32 -10.86 9.94 13.62
C SER A 32 -11.39 9.55 15.00
N HIS A 33 -10.82 8.51 15.62
CA HIS A 33 -11.25 7.95 16.91
C HIS A 33 -10.04 7.72 17.80
N PRO A 34 -9.45 8.77 18.39
CA PRO A 34 -8.19 8.67 19.14
C PRO A 34 -8.35 7.92 20.47
N GLU A 35 -9.56 7.86 21.00
CA GLU A 35 -9.87 7.13 22.24
C GLU A 35 -9.97 5.62 21.95
N LYS A 36 -9.21 4.83 22.70
CA LYS A 36 -9.04 3.39 22.47
C LYS A 36 -10.37 2.63 22.48
N GLU A 37 -11.23 2.89 23.47
CA GLU A 37 -12.50 2.18 23.63
C GLU A 37 -13.45 2.51 22.46
N LEU A 38 -13.42 3.75 21.98
CA LEU A 38 -14.20 4.16 20.83
C LEU A 38 -13.66 3.47 19.57
N LEU A 39 -12.35 3.50 19.33
CA LEU A 39 -11.72 2.82 18.20
C LEU A 39 -12.08 1.33 18.16
N LEU A 40 -11.93 0.62 19.29
CA LEU A 40 -12.28 -0.80 19.38
C LEU A 40 -13.76 -1.04 19.04
N SER A 41 -14.66 -0.22 19.58
CA SER A 41 -16.10 -0.33 19.28
C SER A 41 -16.41 -0.09 17.79
N ARG A 42 -15.64 0.77 17.12
CA ARG A 42 -15.80 1.03 15.69
C ARG A 42 -15.26 -0.12 14.86
N ILE A 43 -14.10 -0.67 15.21
CA ILE A 43 -13.52 -1.85 14.53
C ILE A 43 -14.48 -3.03 14.63
N ASP A 44 -15.07 -3.29 15.80
CA ASP A 44 -16.02 -4.40 16.01
C ASP A 44 -17.32 -4.25 15.20
N GLN A 45 -17.66 -3.02 14.77
CA GLN A 45 -18.84 -2.74 13.96
C GLN A 45 -18.57 -2.76 12.45
N LEU A 46 -17.31 -2.78 12.02
CA LEU A 46 -16.94 -2.76 10.61
C LEU A 46 -16.91 -4.19 10.04
N GLU A 47 -17.56 -4.37 8.89
CA GLU A 47 -17.47 -5.63 8.13
C GLU A 47 -16.13 -5.76 7.40
N GLU A 48 -15.52 -4.63 7.02
CA GLU A 48 -14.27 -4.58 6.26
C GLU A 48 -13.39 -3.41 6.72
N LEU A 49 -12.08 -3.67 6.80
CA LEU A 49 -11.06 -2.64 7.01
C LEU A 49 -10.53 -2.16 5.67
N ILE A 50 -10.51 -0.84 5.47
CA ILE A 50 -10.08 -0.21 4.22
C ILE A 50 -8.72 0.46 4.46
N TYR A 51 -7.69 -0.02 3.77
CA TYR A 51 -6.34 0.57 3.81
C TYR A 51 -6.22 1.84 2.95
N THR A 52 -5.17 2.63 3.18
CA THR A 52 -4.92 3.92 2.51
C THR A 52 -3.85 3.81 1.41
N ASP A 53 -3.27 4.94 0.99
CA ASP A 53 -2.20 5.00 0.00
C ASP A 53 -0.93 4.30 0.47
N ASP A 54 -0.69 4.20 1.78
CA ASP A 54 0.44 3.47 2.36
C ASP A 54 0.47 2.01 1.88
N THR A 55 -0.64 1.29 2.06
CA THR A 55 -0.75 -0.09 1.59
C THR A 55 -0.81 -0.18 0.06
N ALA A 56 -1.47 0.77 -0.61
CA ALA A 56 -1.52 0.78 -2.08
C ALA A 56 -0.12 0.94 -2.71
N MET A 57 0.73 1.78 -2.12
CA MET A 57 2.13 1.92 -2.51
C MET A 57 2.97 0.68 -2.13
N ALA A 58 2.75 0.09 -0.96
CA ALA A 58 3.43 -1.15 -0.57
C ALA A 58 3.14 -2.30 -1.55
N ILE A 59 1.89 -2.45 -1.99
CA ILE A 59 1.49 -3.41 -3.02
C ILE A 59 2.19 -3.10 -4.35
N GLY A 60 2.17 -1.84 -4.80
CA GLY A 60 2.85 -1.44 -6.05
C GLY A 60 4.36 -1.72 -6.03
N LEU A 61 5.01 -1.56 -4.88
CA LEU A 61 6.42 -1.89 -4.70
C LEU A 61 6.64 -3.40 -4.83
N ALA A 62 5.82 -4.21 -4.18
CA ALA A 62 5.90 -5.67 -4.26
C ALA A 62 5.64 -6.18 -5.70
N GLU A 63 4.65 -5.64 -6.40
CA GLU A 63 4.35 -5.94 -7.81
C GLU A 63 5.54 -5.62 -8.70
N SER A 64 6.14 -4.44 -8.52
CA SER A 64 7.32 -4.00 -9.28
C SER A 64 8.52 -4.93 -9.05
N ILE A 65 8.89 -5.18 -7.80
CA ILE A 65 10.02 -6.07 -7.45
C ILE A 65 9.78 -7.49 -7.99
N CYS A 66 8.56 -8.02 -7.88
CA CYS A 66 8.23 -9.33 -8.41
C CYS A 66 8.44 -9.41 -9.94
N LYS A 67 8.15 -8.31 -10.65
CA LYS A 67 8.27 -8.21 -12.11
C LYS A 67 9.71 -8.02 -12.58
N VAL A 68 10.44 -7.05 -12.02
CA VAL A 68 11.77 -6.65 -12.52
C VAL A 68 12.94 -7.20 -11.70
N LYS A 69 12.66 -7.92 -10.61
CA LYS A 69 13.66 -8.55 -9.71
C LYS A 69 14.64 -7.56 -9.08
N GLY A 70 14.17 -6.33 -8.84
CA GLY A 70 14.91 -5.25 -8.21
C GLY A 70 14.04 -4.02 -8.01
N VAL A 71 14.66 -2.92 -7.57
CA VAL A 71 14.01 -1.61 -7.51
C VAL A 71 14.48 -0.83 -8.74
N GLU A 72 13.64 -0.80 -9.77
CA GLU A 72 13.86 -0.06 -11.01
C GLU A 72 12.89 1.13 -11.03
N GLN A 73 13.43 2.34 -11.14
CA GLN A 73 12.70 3.58 -10.84
C GLN A 73 11.57 3.85 -11.83
N GLU A 74 11.79 3.59 -13.12
CA GLU A 74 10.77 3.81 -14.14
C GLU A 74 9.61 2.83 -13.97
N HIS A 75 9.91 1.54 -13.83
CA HIS A 75 8.89 0.52 -13.64
C HIS A 75 8.12 0.74 -12.33
N LEU A 76 8.79 1.16 -11.26
CA LEU A 76 8.16 1.48 -9.98
C LEU A 76 7.24 2.70 -10.10
N GLY A 77 7.73 3.79 -10.71
CA GLY A 77 6.95 5.02 -10.92
C GLY A 77 5.69 4.76 -11.75
N ASP A 78 5.81 4.01 -12.85
CA ASP A 78 4.67 3.61 -13.67
C ASP A 78 3.69 2.68 -12.95
N THR A 79 4.19 1.81 -12.07
CA THR A 79 3.33 0.94 -11.25
C THR A 79 2.55 1.76 -10.23
N PHE A 80 3.21 2.69 -9.53
CA PHE A 80 2.52 3.59 -8.61
C PHE A 80 1.49 4.47 -9.30
N ARG A 81 1.85 5.06 -10.46
CA ARG A 81 0.91 5.87 -11.24
C ARG A 81 -0.31 5.06 -11.66
N ARG A 82 -0.15 3.84 -12.20
CA ARG A 82 -1.28 2.99 -12.59
C ARG A 82 -2.16 2.61 -11.41
N ASN A 83 -1.57 2.31 -10.25
CA ASN A 83 -2.33 1.99 -9.04
C ASN A 83 -3.10 3.21 -8.54
N PHE A 84 -2.48 4.40 -8.56
CA PHE A 84 -3.15 5.67 -8.26
C PHE A 84 -4.29 5.97 -9.23
N GLU A 85 -4.08 5.82 -10.54
CA GLU A 85 -5.12 6.06 -11.55
C GLU A 85 -6.34 5.13 -11.37
N ARG A 86 -6.12 3.91 -10.88
CA ARG A 86 -7.19 2.94 -10.60
C ARG A 86 -7.97 3.27 -9.32
N GLU A 87 -7.29 3.72 -8.28
CA GLU A 87 -7.87 3.97 -6.95
C GLU A 87 -7.41 5.32 -6.35
N PRO A 88 -7.71 6.47 -7.00
CA PRO A 88 -7.17 7.77 -6.58
C PRO A 88 -7.72 8.26 -5.23
N TRP A 89 -8.79 7.65 -4.73
CA TRP A 89 -9.46 8.00 -3.48
C TRP A 89 -8.81 7.40 -2.22
N ARG A 90 -7.67 6.70 -2.34
CA ARG A 90 -7.01 5.99 -1.22
C ARG A 90 -6.32 6.89 -0.19
N GLY A 91 -6.41 8.21 -0.29
CA GLY A 91 -5.80 9.12 0.70
C GLY A 91 -4.45 9.72 0.29
N TYR A 92 -4.01 9.51 -0.96
CA TYR A 92 -2.78 10.07 -1.49
C TYR A 92 -2.65 11.57 -1.21
N ALA A 93 -1.60 11.95 -0.46
CA ALA A 93 -1.18 13.34 -0.35
C ALA A 93 -0.79 13.90 -1.73
N SER A 94 -0.64 15.22 -1.85
CA SER A 94 -0.35 15.86 -3.14
C SER A 94 0.98 15.45 -3.79
N GLY A 95 1.92 14.87 -3.02
CA GLY A 95 3.25 14.50 -3.49
C GLY A 95 3.25 13.50 -4.66
N PRO A 96 2.86 12.22 -4.44
CA PRO A 96 2.88 11.21 -5.50
C PRO A 96 2.06 11.61 -6.75
N PRO A 97 0.81 12.10 -6.65
CA PRO A 97 0.03 12.55 -7.80
C PRO A 97 0.70 13.69 -8.59
N THR A 98 1.40 14.61 -7.91
CA THR A 98 2.15 15.68 -8.57
C THR A 98 3.30 15.13 -9.41
N ILE A 99 4.05 14.17 -8.86
CA ILE A 99 5.16 13.51 -9.59
C ILE A 99 4.61 12.73 -10.79
N PHE A 100 3.55 11.95 -10.60
CA PHE A 100 2.93 11.19 -11.69
C PHE A 100 2.47 12.10 -12.83
N SER A 101 1.81 13.21 -12.48
CA SER A 101 1.34 14.20 -13.44
C SER A 101 2.49 14.91 -14.17
N LEU A 102 3.59 15.20 -13.46
CA LEU A 102 4.78 15.82 -14.05
C LEU A 102 5.38 14.90 -15.11
N VAL A 103 5.69 13.66 -14.75
CA VAL A 103 6.27 12.66 -15.65
C VAL A 103 5.37 12.42 -16.86
N GLN A 104 4.06 12.24 -16.64
CA GLN A 104 3.11 12.04 -17.73
C GLN A 104 3.05 13.23 -18.69
N ARG A 105 3.18 14.47 -18.19
CA ARG A 105 3.13 15.69 -19.02
C ARG A 105 4.43 15.99 -19.74
N THR A 106 5.58 15.76 -19.10
CA THR A 106 6.89 16.17 -19.64
C THR A 106 7.62 15.04 -20.35
N GLY A 107 7.24 13.78 -20.11
CA GLY A 107 7.99 12.60 -20.55
C GLY A 107 9.36 12.48 -19.87
N THR A 108 9.58 13.21 -18.76
CA THR A 108 10.81 13.10 -17.97
C THR A 108 10.81 11.79 -17.20
N PRO A 109 11.95 11.09 -17.08
CA PRO A 109 12.07 9.93 -16.21
C PRO A 109 11.71 10.24 -14.75
N TYR A 110 11.44 9.19 -13.96
CA TYR A 110 11.29 9.24 -12.50
C TYR A 110 12.63 9.41 -11.76
N THR A 111 13.76 9.62 -12.48
CA THR A 111 15.13 9.75 -11.97
C THR A 111 15.65 11.18 -11.92
#